data_AF-A0A9Q1DKW5-F1
#
_entry.id   AF-A0A9Q1DKW5-F1
#
_cell.length_a   1.000
_cell.length_b   1.000
_cell.length_c   1.000
_cell.angle_alpha   90.00
_cell.angle_beta   90.00
_cell.angle_gamma   90.00
#
_symmetry.space_group_name_H-M   'P 1'
#
loop_
_entity.id
_entity.type
_entity.pdbx_description
1 polymer ?
#
loop_
_entity_poly.entity_id
_entity_poly.type
_entity_poly.pdbx_seq_one_letter_code
_entity_poly.pdbx_strand_id
1 'polypeptide(L)'
;MGYWDLEEGKDCVEKTWITTKIGTALGLVGSAYHLVAFQPDSALQAVQTAAKGTITMASLGAIFGMATCLSAQARNAPDDPLNYFIGGCAAGVFLGARRHSAMTGASACVGLGTVAMFTKLRAERAVDGFGSLLTEVNPVLMGPLRGDKGRRVKRERGDRRRCGLREVQVSVTQLGLGYESEETLVFRYCSGRCLRHRRTYDLALDSIQSAGLLKEPAPHVPCCRPLHYEEDFSFLGNNNQYYTIPELSAQDCGCV
;
A
#
# COMPACT_ATOMS: atom_id res chain seq x y z
N MET A 1 13.72 1.43 -14.51
CA MET A 1 13.26 0.69 -13.33
C MET A 1 13.18 1.68 -12.18
N GLY A 2 12.06 1.74 -11.48
CA GLY A 2 11.85 2.60 -10.33
C GLY A 2 12.37 1.97 -9.04
N TYR A 3 12.64 2.80 -8.03
CA TYR A 3 13.09 2.35 -6.70
C TYR A 3 12.13 1.33 -6.06
N TRP A 4 10.83 1.51 -6.29
CA TRP A 4 9.75 0.69 -5.73
C TRP A 4 9.51 -0.63 -6.48
N ASP A 5 10.12 -0.84 -7.65
CA ASP A 5 9.93 -2.05 -8.45
C ASP A 5 10.85 -3.22 -8.02
N LEU A 6 11.86 -2.92 -7.18
CA LEU A 6 12.87 -3.87 -6.73
C LEU A 6 12.44 -4.58 -5.44
N GLU A 7 12.78 -5.86 -5.30
CA GLU A 7 12.41 -6.65 -4.11
C GLU A 7 13.26 -6.23 -2.90
N GLU A 8 12.64 -6.02 -1.74
CA GLU A 8 13.37 -5.70 -0.50
C GLU A 8 14.22 -6.89 -0.03
N GLY A 9 15.47 -6.63 0.35
CA GLY A 9 16.37 -7.63 0.91
C GLY A 9 17.17 -8.46 -0.10
N LYS A 10 16.87 -8.45 -1.41
CA LYS A 10 17.65 -9.16 -2.44
C LYS A 10 18.52 -8.25 -3.30
N ASP A 11 17.97 -7.11 -3.75
CA ASP A 11 18.65 -6.20 -4.67
C ASP A 11 19.27 -4.98 -3.95
N CYS A 12 20.05 -5.24 -2.89
CA CYS A 12 20.58 -4.17 -2.03
C CYS A 12 21.44 -3.15 -2.78
N VAL A 13 22.30 -3.61 -3.68
CA VAL A 13 23.22 -2.74 -4.43
C VAL A 13 22.44 -1.84 -5.38
N GLU A 14 21.44 -2.39 -6.08
CA GLU A 14 20.66 -1.62 -7.04
C GLU A 14 19.77 -0.58 -6.36
N LYS A 15 19.12 -0.94 -5.24
CA LYS A 15 18.36 0.04 -4.42
C LYS A 15 19.22 1.14 -3.84
N THR A 16 20.41 0.78 -3.35
CA THR A 16 21.39 1.75 -2.84
C THR A 16 21.86 2.69 -3.94
N TRP A 17 22.11 2.16 -5.14
CA TRP A 17 22.50 2.96 -6.29
C TRP A 17 21.40 3.95 -6.71
N ILE A 18 20.14 3.52 -6.75
CA ILE A 18 19.01 4.40 -7.08
C ILE A 18 18.84 5.50 -6.03
N THR A 19 18.87 5.17 -4.74
CA THR A 19 18.75 6.16 -3.64
C THR A 19 19.93 7.13 -3.62
N THR A 20 21.14 6.66 -3.91
CA THR A 20 22.33 7.52 -4.06
C THR A 20 22.19 8.50 -5.23
N LYS A 21 21.64 8.05 -6.37
CA LYS A 21 21.35 8.93 -7.52
C LYS A 21 20.35 10.02 -7.16
N ILE A 22 19.26 9.67 -6.48
CA ILE A 22 18.25 10.63 -6.01
C ILE A 22 18.89 11.63 -5.02
N GLY A 23 19.68 11.13 -4.06
CA GLY A 23 20.42 11.98 -3.12
C GLY A 23 21.39 12.93 -3.82
N THR A 24 22.11 12.46 -4.83
CA THR A 24 23.02 13.28 -5.65
C THR A 24 22.26 14.37 -6.40
N ALA A 25 21.14 14.02 -7.04
CA ALA A 25 20.31 14.97 -7.77
C ALA A 25 19.77 16.08 -6.84
N LEU A 26 19.23 15.71 -5.68
CA LEU A 26 18.78 16.66 -4.66
C LEU A 26 19.93 17.51 -4.12
N GLY A 27 21.11 16.93 -3.95
CA GLY A 27 22.32 17.64 -3.53
C GLY A 27 22.78 18.69 -4.55
N LEU A 28 22.73 18.36 -5.84
CA LEU A 28 23.04 19.31 -6.92
C LEU A 28 22.03 20.45 -6.99
N VAL A 29 20.73 20.13 -6.93
CA VAL A 29 19.66 21.14 -6.92
C VAL A 29 19.81 22.06 -5.71
N GLY A 30 19.97 21.49 -4.51
CA GLY A 30 20.19 22.26 -3.28
C GLY A 30 21.45 23.13 -3.34
N SER A 31 22.53 22.61 -3.93
CA SER A 31 23.77 23.37 -4.15
C SER A 31 23.56 24.53 -5.13
N ALA A 32 22.80 24.32 -6.20
CA ALA A 32 22.47 25.38 -7.15
C ALA A 32 21.70 26.52 -6.46
N TYR A 33 20.67 26.19 -5.68
CA TYR A 33 19.93 27.18 -4.89
C TYR A 33 20.83 27.88 -3.87
N HIS A 34 21.71 27.15 -3.18
CA HIS A 34 22.64 27.73 -2.22
C HIS A 34 23.61 28.73 -2.88
N LEU A 35 24.12 28.43 -4.07
CA LEU A 35 25.02 29.33 -4.81
C LEU A 35 24.30 30.58 -5.33
N VAL A 36 23.03 30.47 -5.69
CA VAL A 36 22.20 31.62 -6.09
C VAL A 36 21.88 32.51 -4.88
N ALA A 37 21.57 31.90 -3.73
CA ALA A 37 21.25 32.64 -2.51
C ALA A 37 22.48 33.26 -1.83
N PHE A 38 23.63 32.57 -1.87
CA PHE A 38 24.89 33.00 -1.26
C PHE A 38 25.98 33.00 -2.31
N GLN A 39 26.22 34.18 -2.89
CA GLN A 39 27.22 34.34 -3.94
C GLN A 39 28.64 34.16 -3.36
N PRO A 40 29.44 33.22 -3.89
CA PRO A 40 30.81 33.02 -3.44
C PRO A 40 31.75 34.02 -4.11
N ASP A 41 32.76 34.48 -3.38
CA ASP A 41 33.76 35.44 -3.89
C ASP A 41 34.70 34.81 -4.95
N SER A 42 34.71 33.47 -5.06
CA SER A 42 35.55 32.75 -6.02
C SER A 42 34.87 31.49 -6.57
N ALA A 43 35.17 31.18 -7.84
CA ALA A 43 34.67 29.97 -8.50
C ALA A 43 35.14 28.68 -7.79
N LEU A 44 36.35 28.67 -7.22
CA LEU A 44 36.86 27.50 -6.49
C LEU A 44 36.05 27.22 -5.22
N GLN A 45 35.71 28.27 -4.45
CA GLN A 45 34.86 28.12 -3.26
C GLN A 45 33.43 27.67 -3.64
N ALA A 46 32.91 28.14 -4.78
CA ALA A 46 31.63 27.69 -5.31
C ALA A 46 31.61 26.17 -5.51
N VAL A 47 32.63 25.65 -6.22
CA VAL A 47 32.77 24.22 -6.50
C VAL A 47 32.97 23.42 -5.22
N GLN A 48 33.80 23.90 -4.29
CA GLN A 48 34.03 23.20 -3.02
C GLN A 48 32.76 23.09 -2.16
N THR A 49 31.97 24.16 -2.07
CA THR A 49 30.72 24.18 -1.31
C THR A 49 29.68 23.27 -1.95
N ALA A 50 29.51 23.35 -3.28
CA ALA A 50 28.61 22.47 -4.02
C ALA A 50 29.02 20.99 -3.92
N ALA A 51 30.31 20.69 -4.03
CA ALA A 51 30.84 19.35 -3.91
C ALA A 51 30.59 18.78 -2.51
N LYS A 52 30.91 19.53 -1.45
CA LYS A 52 30.68 19.09 -0.06
C LYS A 52 29.20 18.83 0.21
N GLY A 53 28.31 19.71 -0.25
CA GLY A 53 26.86 19.53 -0.10
C GLY A 53 26.34 18.30 -0.85
N THR A 54 26.74 18.15 -2.11
CA THR A 54 26.33 17.03 -2.97
C THR A 54 26.84 15.69 -2.45
N ILE A 55 28.11 15.61 -2.06
CA ILE A 55 28.69 14.40 -1.47
C ILE A 55 27.92 14.00 -0.21
N THR A 56 27.59 14.97 0.65
CA THR A 56 26.83 14.68 1.88
C THR A 56 25.46 14.10 1.56
N MET A 57 24.72 14.69 0.61
CA MET A 57 23.40 14.17 0.20
C MET A 57 23.48 12.81 -0.50
N ALA A 58 24.51 12.57 -1.30
CA ALA A 58 24.77 11.27 -1.91
C ALA A 58 25.06 10.20 -0.84
N SER A 59 25.90 10.52 0.16
CA SER A 59 26.19 9.63 1.28
C SER A 59 24.94 9.31 2.11
N LEU A 60 24.06 10.28 2.33
CA LEU A 60 22.78 10.04 3.01
C LEU A 60 21.90 9.04 2.25
N GLY A 61 21.79 9.18 0.92
CA GLY A 61 21.07 8.22 0.08
C GLY A 61 21.66 6.82 0.13
N ALA A 62 23.00 6.71 0.08
CA ALA A 62 23.70 5.43 0.15
C ALA A 62 23.50 4.74 1.51
N ILE A 63 23.66 5.47 2.61
CA ILE A 63 23.48 4.96 3.97
C ILE A 63 22.04 4.52 4.19
N PHE A 64 21.08 5.33 3.73
CA PHE A 64 19.66 4.99 3.78
C PHE A 64 19.40 3.65 3.07
N GLY A 65 19.75 3.53 1.78
CA GLY A 65 19.49 2.32 0.99
C GLY A 65 20.18 1.06 1.53
N MET A 66 21.41 1.18 2.03
CA MET A 66 22.12 0.06 2.65
C MET A 66 21.51 -0.35 3.98
N ALA A 67 21.21 0.61 4.86
CA ALA A 67 20.66 0.32 6.18
C ALA A 67 19.24 -0.24 6.10
N THR A 68 18.39 0.24 5.18
CA THR A 68 17.08 -0.37 4.94
C THR A 68 17.22 -1.81 4.44
N CYS A 69 18.18 -2.09 3.55
CA CYS A 69 18.36 -3.45 3.03
C CYS A 69 18.92 -4.41 4.09
N LEU A 70 19.93 -3.98 4.85
CA LEU A 70 20.53 -4.78 5.92
C LEU A 70 19.54 -5.07 7.04
N SER A 71 18.72 -4.09 7.42
CA SER A 71 17.67 -4.30 8.43
C SER A 71 16.58 -5.26 7.96
N ALA A 72 16.17 -5.17 6.69
CA ALA A 72 15.24 -6.12 6.07
C ALA A 72 15.77 -7.56 6.10
N GLN A 73 17.05 -7.77 5.74
CA GLN A 73 17.69 -9.09 5.81
C GLN A 73 17.84 -9.59 7.25
N ALA A 74 18.31 -8.74 8.16
CA ALA A 74 18.57 -9.13 9.55
C ALA A 74 17.29 -9.52 10.30
N ARG A 75 16.15 -8.91 9.96
CA ARG A 75 14.86 -9.17 10.60
C ARG A 75 14.02 -10.23 9.90
N ASN A 76 14.45 -10.73 8.73
CA ASN A 76 13.66 -11.60 7.85
C ASN A 76 12.24 -11.06 7.58
N ALA A 77 12.09 -9.73 7.60
CA ALA A 77 10.81 -9.03 7.48
C ALA A 77 10.96 -7.87 6.48
N PRO A 78 10.93 -8.16 5.17
CA PRO A 78 11.27 -7.18 4.12
C PRO A 78 10.29 -6.01 4.03
N ASP A 79 9.00 -6.25 4.29
CA ASP A 79 7.94 -5.26 4.13
C ASP A 79 7.73 -4.38 5.38
N ASP A 80 8.45 -4.64 6.48
CA ASP A 80 8.28 -3.88 7.72
C ASP A 80 8.67 -2.40 7.53
N PRO A 81 7.77 -1.44 7.88
CA PRO A 81 8.07 -0.01 7.79
C PRO A 81 9.17 0.43 8.77
N LEU A 82 9.47 -0.41 9.77
CA LEU A 82 10.56 -0.19 10.72
C LEU A 82 11.95 -0.26 10.05
N ASN A 83 12.11 -1.00 8.95
CA ASN A 83 13.37 -1.03 8.19
C ASN A 83 13.70 0.36 7.62
N TYR A 84 12.67 1.07 7.14
CA TYR A 84 12.78 2.44 6.61
C TYR A 84 13.10 3.45 7.70
N PHE A 85 12.53 3.27 8.90
CA PHE A 85 12.89 4.08 10.07
C PHE A 85 14.36 3.90 10.45
N ILE A 86 14.86 2.66 10.48
CA ILE A 86 16.27 2.35 10.77
C ILE A 86 17.18 3.01 9.73
N GLY A 87 16.83 2.92 8.44
CA GLY A 87 17.56 3.58 7.37
C GLY A 87 17.61 5.10 7.51
N GLY A 88 16.48 5.72 7.81
CA GLY A 88 16.39 7.17 8.04
C GLY A 88 17.17 7.62 9.28
N CYS A 89 17.15 6.83 10.35
CA CYS A 89 17.93 7.11 11.55
C CYS A 89 19.45 7.02 11.30
N ALA A 90 19.90 5.98 10.59
CA ALA A 90 21.32 5.82 10.24
C ALA A 90 21.83 7.00 9.41
N ALA A 91 21.05 7.46 8.42
CA ALA A 91 21.35 8.66 7.66
C ALA A 91 21.38 9.92 8.54
N GLY A 92 20.42 10.08 9.46
CA GLY A 92 20.38 11.20 10.42
C GLY A 92 21.59 11.26 11.34
N VAL A 93 22.03 10.12 11.87
CA VAL A 93 23.26 10.02 12.70
C VAL A 93 24.49 10.43 11.88
N PHE A 94 24.60 9.97 10.63
CA PHE A 94 25.68 10.39 9.73
C PHE A 94 25.67 11.90 9.46
N LEU A 95 24.49 12.49 9.25
CA LEU A 95 24.36 13.95 9.10
C LEU A 95 24.85 14.69 10.36
N GLY A 96 24.49 14.19 11.55
CA GLY A 96 24.97 14.71 12.83
C GLY A 96 26.49 14.63 12.98
N ALA A 97 27.08 13.50 12.59
CA ALA A 97 28.53 13.32 12.56
C ALA A 97 29.21 14.32 11.61
N ARG A 98 28.62 14.57 10.44
CA ARG A 98 29.16 15.54 9.46
C ARG A 98 29.05 16.99 9.94
N ARG A 99 28.01 17.30 10.72
CA ARG A 99 27.77 18.61 11.36
C ARG A 99 28.46 18.77 12.72
N HIS A 100 29.18 17.74 13.21
CA HIS A 100 29.80 17.71 14.54
C HIS A 100 28.82 18.06 15.68
N SER A 101 27.55 17.66 15.57
CA SER A 101 26.49 18.03 16.52
C SER A 101 25.58 16.85 16.83
N ALA A 102 25.61 16.40 18.09
CA ALA A 102 24.76 15.31 18.58
C ALA A 102 23.27 15.66 18.53
N MET A 103 22.91 16.91 18.84
CA MET A 103 21.53 17.40 18.78
C MET A 103 20.98 17.38 17.34
N THR A 104 21.81 17.76 16.37
CA THR A 104 21.45 17.69 14.94
C THR A 104 21.27 16.23 14.50
N GLY A 105 22.14 15.32 14.97
CA GLY A 105 22.02 13.89 14.68
C GLY A 105 20.76 13.25 15.26
N ALA A 106 20.43 13.53 16.52
CA ALA A 106 19.25 13.00 17.19
C ALA A 106 17.95 13.49 16.54
N SER A 107 17.84 14.80 16.30
CA SER A 107 16.68 15.39 15.63
C SER A 107 16.54 14.89 14.18
N ALA A 108 17.64 14.80 13.44
CA ALA A 108 17.63 14.24 12.08
C ALA A 108 17.26 12.75 12.05
N CYS A 109 17.72 11.95 13.03
CA CYS A 109 17.35 10.53 13.11
C CYS A 109 15.84 10.35 13.28
N VAL A 110 15.24 11.06 14.24
CA VAL A 110 13.80 10.99 14.48
C VAL A 110 13.01 11.57 13.31
N GLY A 111 13.43 12.73 12.78
CA GLY A 111 12.76 13.38 11.66
C GLY A 111 12.81 12.57 10.36
N LEU A 112 14.00 12.18 9.91
CA LEU A 112 14.17 11.40 8.67
C LEU A 112 13.63 9.98 8.83
N GLY A 113 13.82 9.36 10.00
CA GLY A 113 13.28 8.03 10.30
C GLY A 113 11.76 8.00 10.25
N THR A 114 11.08 8.93 10.91
CA THR A 114 9.61 9.01 10.87
C THR A 114 9.10 9.30 9.47
N VAL A 115 9.69 10.26 8.75
CA VAL A 115 9.31 10.57 7.36
C VAL A 115 9.47 9.34 6.47
N ALA A 116 10.57 8.59 6.58
CA ALA A 116 10.79 7.37 5.80
C ALA A 116 9.83 6.23 6.17
N MET A 117 9.51 6.08 7.46
CA MET A 117 8.49 5.13 7.90
C MET A 117 7.12 5.48 7.32
N PHE A 118 6.75 6.76 7.37
CA PHE A 118 5.50 7.25 6.80
C PHE A 118 5.48 7.15 5.29
N THR A 119 6.58 7.35 4.57
CA THR A 119 6.60 7.19 3.11
C THR A 119 6.38 5.74 2.69
N LYS A 120 6.85 4.76 3.47
CA LYS A 120 6.52 3.34 3.24
C LYS A 120 5.05 3.04 3.51
N LEU A 121 4.52 3.50 4.65
CA LEU A 121 3.08 3.37 4.98
C LEU A 121 2.20 4.09 3.95
N ARG A 122 2.67 5.23 3.43
CA ARG A 122 2.00 6.00 2.39
C ARG A 122 2.20 5.39 1.01
N ALA A 123 3.28 4.68 0.71
CA ALA A 123 3.44 3.95 -0.55
C ALA A 123 2.44 2.80 -0.61
N GLU A 124 2.20 2.11 0.53
CA GLU A 124 1.13 1.12 0.65
C GLU A 124 -0.25 1.79 0.47
N ARG A 125 -0.52 2.93 1.13
CA ARG A 125 -1.79 3.68 0.97
C ARG A 125 -1.92 4.45 -0.36
N ALA A 126 -0.84 4.75 -1.06
CA ALA A 126 -0.86 5.49 -2.33
C ALA A 126 -1.16 4.55 -3.50
N VAL A 127 -0.86 3.26 -3.36
CA VAL A 127 -1.42 2.24 -4.26
C VAL A 127 -2.95 2.20 -4.12
N ASP A 128 -3.51 2.47 -2.93
CA ASP A 128 -4.97 2.64 -2.75
C ASP A 128 -5.48 4.02 -3.23
N GLY A 129 -4.70 5.10 -3.01
CA GLY A 129 -5.09 6.47 -3.35
C GLY A 129 -4.98 6.85 -4.84
N PHE A 130 -4.00 6.30 -5.57
CA PHE A 130 -3.83 6.56 -7.01
C PHE A 130 -4.86 5.80 -7.86
N GLY A 131 -5.49 4.76 -7.31
CA GLY A 131 -6.68 4.13 -7.90
C GLY A 131 -7.91 5.04 -7.86
N SER A 132 -8.01 5.94 -6.87
CA SER A 132 -9.15 6.87 -6.71
C SER A 132 -9.01 8.16 -7.52
N LEU A 133 -7.79 8.53 -7.96
CA LEU A 133 -7.56 9.72 -8.80
C LEU A 133 -7.70 9.42 -10.30
N LEU A 134 -7.56 8.16 -10.72
CA LEU A 134 -7.75 7.74 -12.11
C LEU A 134 -9.22 7.46 -12.47
N THR A 135 -10.15 7.50 -11.51
CA THR A 135 -11.59 7.36 -11.74
C THR A 135 -12.33 8.70 -12.01
N GLU A 136 -11.67 9.84 -11.84
CA GLU A 136 -12.26 11.17 -12.10
C GLU A 136 -12.08 11.69 -13.55
N VAL A 137 -11.45 10.92 -14.44
CA VAL A 137 -11.45 11.21 -15.89
C VAL A 137 -12.05 10.03 -16.66
N ASN A 138 -13.31 10.22 -17.04
CA ASN A 138 -14.14 9.27 -17.80
C ASN A 138 -13.39 8.71 -19.04
N PRO A 139 -13.54 7.41 -19.39
CA PRO A 139 -12.75 6.73 -20.40
C PRO A 139 -13.46 6.77 -21.76
N VAL A 140 -13.06 7.68 -22.65
CA VAL A 140 -13.47 7.64 -24.06
C VAL A 140 -12.29 7.99 -24.97
N LEU A 141 -11.21 7.20 -24.92
CA LEU A 141 -10.34 6.90 -26.07
C LEU A 141 -9.14 6.08 -25.59
N MET A 142 -9.18 4.77 -25.79
CA MET A 142 -8.10 4.02 -26.45
C MET A 142 -8.45 2.54 -26.45
N GLY A 143 -8.74 2.03 -27.65
CA GLY A 143 -8.91 0.61 -27.92
C GLY A 143 -7.61 -0.19 -27.73
N PRO A 144 -7.67 -1.51 -27.88
CA PRO A 144 -6.61 -2.41 -27.45
C PRO A 144 -5.47 -2.44 -28.46
N LEU A 145 -4.25 -2.07 -28.03
CA LEU A 145 -3.06 -2.40 -28.79
C LEU A 145 -2.61 -3.83 -28.46
N ARG A 146 -3.11 -4.75 -29.30
CA ARG A 146 -2.56 -6.08 -29.54
C ARG A 146 -1.05 -6.00 -29.82
N GLY A 147 -0.27 -6.62 -28.94
CA GLY A 147 1.14 -6.96 -29.18
C GLY A 147 1.38 -8.38 -28.68
N ASP A 148 1.19 -9.35 -29.57
CA ASP A 148 1.41 -10.77 -29.34
C ASP A 148 2.90 -11.08 -29.54
N LYS A 149 3.53 -11.75 -28.56
CA LYS A 149 4.58 -12.76 -28.77
C LYS A 149 4.83 -13.57 -27.50
N GLY A 150 4.06 -14.65 -27.42
CA GLY A 150 4.36 -15.94 -26.80
C GLY A 150 5.56 -16.07 -25.86
N ARG A 151 5.27 -16.11 -24.57
CA ARG A 151 5.90 -17.07 -23.67
C ARG A 151 4.77 -17.82 -22.97
N ARG A 152 4.74 -19.15 -23.10
CA ARG A 152 3.89 -20.04 -22.28
C ARG A 152 4.34 -19.89 -20.83
N VAL A 153 3.92 -18.82 -20.18
CA VAL A 153 3.83 -18.76 -18.73
C VAL A 153 2.41 -19.18 -18.44
N LYS A 154 2.31 -20.37 -17.84
CA LYS A 154 1.12 -20.88 -17.17
C LYS A 154 0.40 -19.68 -16.55
N ARG A 155 -0.71 -19.25 -17.15
CA ARG A 155 -1.59 -18.23 -16.58
C ARG A 155 -1.96 -18.77 -15.21
N GLU A 156 -1.32 -18.25 -14.17
CA GLU A 156 -1.85 -18.38 -12.83
C GLU A 156 -3.24 -17.79 -12.92
N ARG A 157 -4.22 -18.68 -12.69
CA ARG A 157 -5.63 -18.33 -12.60
C ARG A 157 -5.71 -17.22 -11.55
N GLY A 158 -5.80 -15.98 -12.02
CA GLY A 158 -5.97 -14.80 -11.19
C GLY A 158 -7.03 -15.09 -10.14
N ASP A 159 -6.65 -14.84 -8.90
CA ASP A 159 -7.52 -14.52 -7.77
C ASP A 159 -8.88 -15.23 -7.77
N ARG A 160 -8.85 -16.56 -7.91
CA ARG A 160 -10.04 -17.37 -7.70
C ARG A 160 -10.25 -17.57 -6.20
N ARG A 161 -11.02 -16.64 -5.63
CA ARG A 161 -12.06 -16.91 -4.61
C ARG A 161 -11.57 -17.06 -3.16
N ARG A 162 -11.04 -15.99 -2.55
CA ARG A 162 -11.03 -15.87 -1.08
C ARG A 162 -12.23 -15.03 -0.64
N CYS A 163 -12.82 -15.35 0.51
CA CYS A 163 -13.91 -14.57 1.10
C CYS A 163 -13.39 -13.16 1.43
N GLY A 164 -14.07 -12.13 0.92
CA GLY A 164 -13.67 -10.75 1.11
C GLY A 164 -14.81 -9.78 0.85
N LEU A 165 -14.62 -8.56 1.33
CA LEU A 165 -15.56 -7.46 1.19
C LEU A 165 -15.48 -6.88 -0.21
N ARG A 166 -16.65 -6.56 -0.78
CA ARG A 166 -16.78 -5.86 -2.05
C ARG A 166 -17.68 -4.67 -1.85
N GLU A 167 -17.39 -3.59 -2.55
CA GLU A 167 -18.14 -2.34 -2.46
C GLU A 167 -18.77 -2.04 -3.81
N VAL A 168 -20.03 -1.63 -3.81
CA VAL A 168 -20.75 -1.19 -5.00
C VAL A 168 -21.56 0.06 -4.65
N GLN A 169 -21.49 1.08 -5.51
CA GLN A 169 -22.34 2.26 -5.37
C GLN A 169 -23.70 1.95 -5.99
N VAL A 170 -24.75 2.07 -5.18
CA VAL A 170 -26.14 1.84 -5.61
C VAL A 170 -27.02 2.95 -5.07
N SER A 171 -28.05 3.31 -5.83
CA SER A 171 -29.11 4.18 -5.33
C SER A 171 -30.09 3.40 -4.47
N VAL A 172 -30.80 4.09 -3.59
CA VAL A 172 -31.82 3.49 -2.70
C VAL A 172 -32.91 2.76 -3.50
N THR A 173 -33.29 3.28 -4.67
CA THR A 173 -34.24 2.62 -5.59
C THR A 173 -33.70 1.30 -6.15
N GLN A 174 -32.41 1.25 -6.47
CA GLN A 174 -31.76 0.06 -7.04
C GLN A 174 -31.56 -1.08 -6.03
N LEU A 175 -31.67 -0.82 -4.73
CA LEU A 175 -31.67 -1.87 -3.70
C LEU A 175 -32.93 -2.74 -3.77
N GLY A 176 -33.99 -2.31 -4.45
CA GLY A 176 -35.20 -3.10 -4.63
C GLY A 176 -36.02 -3.29 -3.35
N LEU A 177 -35.77 -2.47 -2.32
CA LEU A 177 -36.46 -2.50 -1.02
C LEU A 177 -37.81 -1.76 -1.04
N GLY A 178 -38.24 -1.25 -2.21
CA GLY A 178 -39.52 -0.55 -2.38
C GLY A 178 -39.50 0.94 -2.00
N TYR A 179 -38.32 1.52 -1.80
CA TYR A 179 -38.14 2.95 -1.48
C TYR A 179 -37.76 3.76 -2.73
N GLU A 180 -38.38 4.93 -2.89
CA GLU A 180 -38.05 5.89 -3.95
C GLU A 180 -37.22 7.06 -3.40
N SER A 181 -35.92 7.04 -3.70
CA SER A 181 -34.97 8.13 -3.43
C SER A 181 -33.80 8.07 -4.42
N GLU A 182 -33.31 9.24 -4.82
CA GLU A 182 -32.12 9.42 -5.69
C GLU A 182 -30.79 9.42 -4.90
N GLU A 183 -30.85 9.32 -3.57
CA GLU A 183 -29.68 9.25 -2.71
C GLU A 183 -28.86 7.97 -3.01
N THR A 184 -27.54 8.13 -3.16
CA THR A 184 -26.61 7.04 -3.47
C THR A 184 -25.79 6.67 -2.25
N LEU A 185 -25.63 5.36 -2.03
CA LEU A 185 -24.86 4.82 -0.92
C LEU A 185 -23.87 3.78 -1.40
N VAL A 186 -22.78 3.65 -0.65
CA VAL A 186 -21.77 2.61 -0.87
C VAL A 186 -22.25 1.35 -0.16
N PHE A 187 -22.79 0.40 -0.92
CA PHE A 187 -23.26 -0.88 -0.41
C PHE A 187 -22.10 -1.87 -0.36
N ARG A 188 -21.75 -2.32 0.85
CA ARG A 188 -20.72 -3.32 1.06
C ARG A 188 -21.33 -4.71 1.21
N TYR A 189 -20.83 -5.67 0.44
CA TYR A 189 -21.33 -7.05 0.43
C TYR A 189 -20.19 -8.08 0.46
N CYS A 190 -20.47 -9.23 1.07
CA CYS A 190 -19.50 -10.32 1.17
C CYS A 190 -19.56 -11.24 -0.05
N SER A 191 -18.41 -11.50 -0.68
CA SER A 191 -18.32 -12.45 -1.78
C SER A 191 -17.01 -13.23 -1.76
N GLY A 192 -17.03 -14.45 -2.30
CA GLY A 192 -15.84 -15.30 -2.41
C GLY A 192 -16.08 -16.72 -1.90
N ARG A 193 -14.99 -17.48 -1.74
CA ARG A 193 -15.03 -18.83 -1.16
C ARG A 193 -14.15 -18.92 0.08
N CYS A 194 -14.58 -19.80 0.98
CA CYS A 194 -13.88 -20.08 2.22
C CYS A 194 -13.03 -21.34 2.07
N LEU A 195 -11.71 -21.15 2.05
CA LEU A 195 -10.75 -22.24 1.99
C LEU A 195 -10.12 -22.55 3.37
N ARG A 196 -10.31 -21.66 4.36
CA ARG A 196 -9.49 -21.62 5.58
C ARG A 196 -10.22 -21.99 6.88
N HIS A 197 -11.53 -22.24 6.85
CA HIS A 197 -12.32 -22.60 8.03
C HIS A 197 -12.94 -24.01 7.86
N ARG A 198 -12.10 -25.03 7.63
CA ARG A 198 -12.49 -26.43 7.86
C ARG A 198 -12.10 -26.78 9.29
N ARG A 199 -13.07 -26.95 10.18
CA ARG A 199 -12.84 -27.49 11.53
C ARG A 199 -12.72 -29.01 11.47
N THR A 200 -12.31 -29.63 12.57
CA THR A 200 -12.25 -31.09 12.69
C THR A 200 -13.58 -31.76 12.33
N TYR A 201 -14.70 -31.11 12.67
CA TYR A 201 -16.05 -31.54 12.28
C TYR A 201 -16.23 -31.61 10.76
N ASP A 202 -15.80 -30.59 10.02
CA ASP A 202 -15.96 -30.52 8.56
C ASP A 202 -15.10 -31.57 7.84
N LEU A 203 -13.91 -31.86 8.38
CA LEU A 203 -13.05 -32.95 7.88
C LEU A 203 -13.67 -34.33 8.13
N ALA A 204 -14.27 -34.52 9.31
CA ALA A 204 -14.98 -35.75 9.63
C ALA A 204 -16.23 -35.91 8.76
N LEU A 205 -16.99 -34.83 8.55
CA LEU A 205 -18.19 -34.84 7.71
C LEU A 205 -17.87 -35.15 6.25
N ASP A 206 -16.80 -34.55 5.69
CA ASP A 206 -16.31 -34.85 4.32
C ASP A 206 -15.93 -36.34 4.19
N SER A 207 -15.27 -36.90 5.21
CA SER A 207 -14.92 -38.32 5.25
C SER A 207 -16.15 -39.23 5.33
N ILE A 208 -17.11 -38.94 6.23
CA ILE A 208 -18.34 -39.72 6.42
C ILE A 208 -19.24 -39.65 5.18
N GLN A 209 -19.30 -38.49 4.53
CA GLN A 209 -20.04 -38.27 3.28
C GLN A 209 -19.39 -39.02 2.11
N SER A 210 -18.06 -38.96 1.99
CA SER A 210 -17.33 -39.74 0.97
C SER A 210 -17.43 -41.26 1.18
N ALA A 211 -17.63 -41.70 2.43
CA ALA A 211 -17.89 -43.08 2.79
C ALA A 211 -19.36 -43.51 2.57
N GLY A 212 -20.25 -42.59 2.13
CA GLY A 212 -21.66 -42.88 1.83
C GLY A 212 -22.52 -43.20 3.06
N LEU A 213 -22.08 -42.78 4.25
CA LEU A 213 -22.74 -43.10 5.52
C LEU A 213 -23.88 -42.13 5.89
N LEU A 214 -24.02 -41.02 5.16
CA LEU A 214 -25.11 -40.05 5.36
C LEU A 214 -26.27 -40.34 4.42
N LYS A 215 -27.48 -40.45 4.98
CA LYS A 215 -28.74 -40.65 4.23
C LYS A 215 -29.21 -39.38 3.51
N GLU A 216 -28.80 -38.21 4.00
CA GLU A 216 -29.09 -36.90 3.43
C GLU A 216 -27.79 -36.10 3.25
N PRO A 217 -27.61 -35.37 2.13
CA PRO A 217 -26.40 -34.60 1.87
C PRO A 217 -26.33 -33.36 2.77
N ALA A 218 -25.30 -33.26 3.60
CA ALA A 218 -25.02 -32.04 4.38
C ALA A 218 -24.47 -30.92 3.47
N PRO A 219 -24.75 -29.63 3.77
CA PRO A 219 -24.25 -28.51 2.97
C PRO A 219 -22.72 -28.50 2.96
N HIS A 220 -22.16 -28.54 1.75
CA HIS A 220 -20.84 -29.14 1.52
C HIS A 220 -19.64 -28.17 1.62
N VAL A 221 -19.84 -26.88 1.95
CA VAL A 221 -18.75 -25.89 1.92
C VAL A 221 -19.04 -24.71 2.87
N PRO A 222 -18.07 -24.23 3.67
CA PRO A 222 -18.23 -23.00 4.44
C PRO A 222 -18.54 -21.81 3.51
N CYS A 223 -19.47 -20.95 3.93
CA CYS A 223 -19.96 -19.83 3.14
C CYS A 223 -19.35 -18.52 3.63
N CYS A 224 -19.16 -17.58 2.69
CA CYS A 224 -18.72 -16.22 3.02
C CYS A 224 -19.95 -15.40 3.43
N ARG A 225 -20.03 -14.95 4.69
CA ARG A 225 -21.17 -14.20 5.24
C ARG A 225 -20.69 -13.00 6.08
N PRO A 226 -21.49 -11.92 6.20
CA PRO A 226 -21.16 -10.82 7.10
C PRO A 226 -21.04 -11.31 8.56
N LEU A 227 -19.99 -10.88 9.25
CA LEU A 227 -19.81 -11.06 10.70
C LEU A 227 -20.33 -9.86 11.47
N HIS A 228 -20.16 -8.66 10.89
CA HIS A 228 -20.60 -7.39 11.44
C HIS A 228 -21.22 -6.55 10.34
N TYR A 229 -22.23 -5.77 10.70
CA TYR A 229 -22.87 -4.78 9.83
C TYR A 229 -22.45 -3.38 10.27
N GLU A 230 -22.41 -2.45 9.33
CA GLU A 230 -22.22 -1.03 9.63
C GLU A 230 -23.47 -0.44 10.31
N GLU A 231 -23.30 0.76 10.88
CA GLU A 231 -24.37 1.51 11.53
C GLU A 231 -25.54 1.80 10.58
N ASP A 232 -26.72 2.02 11.16
CA ASP A 232 -27.97 2.18 10.43
C ASP A 232 -27.91 3.30 9.39
N PHE A 233 -28.27 2.98 8.15
CA PHE A 233 -28.30 3.95 7.07
C PHE A 233 -29.63 4.72 7.10
N SER A 234 -29.56 6.05 7.20
CA SER A 234 -30.72 6.93 7.12
C SER A 234 -30.71 7.75 5.84
N PHE A 235 -31.83 7.76 5.12
CA PHE A 235 -32.00 8.52 3.89
C PHE A 235 -33.31 9.30 3.90
N LEU A 236 -33.36 10.34 3.08
CA LEU A 236 -34.57 11.13 2.89
C LEU A 236 -35.32 10.60 1.66
N GLY A 237 -36.56 10.12 1.86
CA GLY A 237 -37.44 9.72 0.77
C GLY A 237 -38.04 10.93 0.04
N ASN A 238 -38.55 10.71 -1.18
CA ASN A 238 -39.17 11.75 -2.01
C ASN A 238 -40.37 12.47 -1.35
N ASN A 239 -41.00 11.86 -0.34
CA ASN A 239 -42.10 12.45 0.44
C ASN A 239 -41.60 13.31 1.61
N ASN A 240 -40.31 13.71 1.61
CA ASN A 240 -39.64 14.41 2.71
C ASN A 240 -39.72 13.67 4.06
N GLN A 241 -39.87 12.34 4.03
CA GLN A 241 -39.87 11.49 5.22
C GLN A 241 -38.53 10.78 5.33
N TYR A 242 -37.92 10.81 6.52
CA TYR A 242 -36.69 10.06 6.80
C TYR A 242 -37.01 8.59 7.04
N TYR A 243 -36.23 7.71 6.43
CA TYR A 243 -36.27 6.26 6.65
C TYR A 243 -34.90 5.77 7.09
N THR A 244 -34.89 4.82 8.02
CA THR A 244 -33.68 4.21 8.57
C THR A 244 -33.71 2.71 8.32
N ILE A 245 -32.68 2.17 7.66
CA ILE A 245 -32.54 0.75 7.36
C ILE A 245 -31.39 0.18 8.21
N PRO A 246 -31.68 -0.67 9.20
CA PRO A 246 -30.64 -1.34 9.97
C PRO A 246 -30.04 -2.52 9.21
N GLU A 247 -28.78 -2.85 9.53
CA GLU A 247 -28.06 -4.06 9.06
C GLU A 247 -27.96 -4.22 7.54
N LEU A 248 -27.94 -3.11 6.79
CA LEU A 248 -27.92 -3.13 5.33
C LEU A 248 -26.52 -3.43 4.76
N SER A 249 -25.47 -2.81 5.31
CA SER A 249 -24.11 -2.85 4.78
C SER A 249 -23.21 -3.75 5.63
N ALA A 250 -22.45 -4.64 4.99
CA ALA A 250 -21.49 -5.49 5.70
C ALA A 250 -20.22 -4.69 6.06
N GLN A 251 -19.82 -4.71 7.32
CA GLN A 251 -18.56 -4.13 7.78
C GLN A 251 -17.39 -5.11 7.61
N ASP A 252 -17.61 -6.37 8.04
CA ASP A 252 -16.60 -7.43 7.99
C ASP A 252 -17.19 -8.73 7.45
N CYS A 253 -16.39 -9.45 6.65
CA CYS A 253 -16.77 -10.73 6.04
C CYS A 253 -15.99 -11.89 6.64
N GLY A 254 -16.70 -12.95 6.99
CA GLY A 254 -16.13 -14.16 7.58
C GLY A 254 -16.60 -15.43 6.89
N CYS A 255 -15.89 -16.51 7.21
CA CYS A 255 -16.26 -17.85 6.79
C CYS A 255 -17.02 -18.53 7.93
N VAL A 256 -18.27 -18.89 7.67
CA VAL A 256 -19.18 -19.59 8.59
C VAL A 256 -19.64 -20.93 8.03
#